data_AF-A0A2N0QGD1-F1
#
_entry.id   AF-A0A2N0QGD1-F1
#
_cell.length_a   1.000
_cell.length_b   1.000
_cell.length_c   1.000
_cell.angle_alpha   90.00
_cell.angle_beta   90.00
_cell.angle_gamma   90.00
#
_symmetry.space_group_name_H-M   'P 1'
#
loop_
_entity.id
_entity.type
_entity.pdbx_description
1 polymer ?
#
loop_
_entity_poly.entity_id
_entity_poly.type
_entity_poly.pdbx_seq_one_letter_code
_entity_poly.pdbx_strand_id
1 'polypeptide(L)' 'MDAPKVIAKGTDFVAQKIKLIAKEHDVVMVENRPLARAMYDKVEIGDFVPEEFFKAVAEILAYQL' A
#
# COMPACT_ATOMS: atom_id res chain seq x y z
N MET A 1 9.48 14.99 -6.87
CA MET A 1 8.81 14.17 -5.84
C MET A 1 8.80 12.78 -6.42
N ASP A 2 9.61 11.88 -5.88
CA ASP A 2 9.72 10.53 -6.45
C ASP A 2 8.47 9.73 -6.08
N ALA A 3 8.12 8.73 -6.90
CA ALA A 3 6.99 7.86 -6.62
C ALA A 3 7.13 7.19 -5.24
N PRO A 4 6.02 6.91 -4.53
CA PRO A 4 6.08 6.15 -3.28
C PRO A 4 6.73 4.77 -3.50
N LYS A 5 7.42 4.26 -2.48
CA LYS A 5 8.11 2.97 -2.53
C LYS A 5 7.32 1.91 -1.75
N VAL A 6 7.21 0.71 -2.30
CA VAL A 6 6.60 -0.43 -1.61
C VAL A 6 7.60 -1.03 -0.64
N ILE A 7 7.35 -0.90 0.66
CA ILE A 7 8.26 -1.39 1.72
C ILE A 7 7.81 -2.73 2.33
N ALA A 8 6.56 -3.12 2.13
CA ALA A 8 6.00 -4.37 2.63
C ALA A 8 4.80 -4.79 1.76
N LYS A 9 4.62 -6.10 1.57
CA LYS A 9 3.41 -6.72 1.02
C LYS A 9 3.17 -8.07 1.69
N GLY A 10 1.95 -8.57 1.68
CA GLY A 10 1.63 -9.89 2.23
C GLY A 10 0.19 -10.31 2.01
N THR A 11 -0.05 -11.61 2.11
CA THR A 11 -1.39 -12.24 2.14
C THR A 11 -1.60 -12.96 3.47
N ASP A 12 -2.86 -13.34 3.72
CA ASP A 12 -3.25 -14.20 4.84
C ASP A 12 -2.66 -13.74 6.18
N PHE A 13 -1.90 -14.61 6.84
CA PHE A 13 -1.27 -14.34 8.13
C PHE A 13 -0.34 -13.12 8.10
N VAL A 14 0.44 -12.95 7.02
CA VAL A 14 1.37 -11.81 6.88
C VAL A 14 0.59 -10.51 6.76
N ALA A 15 -0.48 -10.49 5.96
CA ALA A 15 -1.35 -9.32 5.85
C ALA A 15 -1.97 -8.93 7.20
N GLN A 16 -2.45 -9.91 7.97
CA GLN A 16 -2.98 -9.66 9.32
C GLN A 16 -1.91 -9.05 10.25
N LYS A 17 -0.68 -9.57 10.20
CA LYS A 17 0.43 -9.05 11.00
C LYS A 17 0.79 -7.60 10.60
N ILE A 18 0.79 -7.28 9.31
CA ILE A 18 1.02 -5.91 8.83
C ILE A 18 -0.07 -4.97 9.38
N LYS A 19 -1.35 -5.36 9.31
CA LYS A 19 -2.46 -4.54 9.82
C LYS A 19 -2.40 -4.34 11.33
N LEU A 20 -1.97 -5.36 12.08
CA LEU A 20 -1.76 -5.25 13.53
C LEU A 20 -0.69 -4.20 13.86
N ILE A 21 0.50 -4.32 13.25
CA ILE A 21 1.60 -3.38 13.46
C ILE A 21 1.20 -1.96 13.02
N ALA A 22 0.53 -1.83 11.87
CA ALA A 22 0.03 -0.53 11.40
C ALA A 22 -0.88 0.14 12.45
N LYS A 23 -1.78 -0.64 13.08
CA LYS A 23 -2.65 -0.16 14.15
C LYS A 23 -1.89 0.23 15.42
N GLU A 24 -0.88 -0.54 15.82
CA GLU A 24 -0.04 -0.25 17.00
C GLU A 24 0.78 1.04 16.86
N HIS A 25 1.02 1.47 15.61
CA HIS A 25 1.81 2.66 15.27
C HIS A 25 0.96 3.79 14.68
N ASP A 26 -0.37 3.74 14.80
CA ASP A 26 -1.30 4.74 14.28
C ASP A 26 -1.12 5.05 12.78
N VAL A 27 -0.69 4.04 12.01
CA VAL A 27 -0.57 4.14 10.55
C VAL A 27 -1.96 3.99 9.94
N VAL A 28 -2.40 5.00 9.19
CA VAL A 28 -3.72 4.98 8.55
C VAL A 28 -3.80 3.87 7.51
N MET A 29 -4.89 3.10 7.58
CA MET A 29 -5.18 2.01 6.66
C MET A 29 -6.41 2.35 5.82
N VAL A 30 -6.29 2.24 4.49
CA VAL A 30 -7.39 2.44 3.54
C VAL A 30 -7.72 1.10 2.87
N GLU A 31 -8.98 0.68 2.91
CA GLU A 31 -9.43 -0.54 2.22
C GLU A 31 -9.76 -0.23 0.75
N ASN A 32 -8.93 -0.74 -0.16
CA ASN A 32 -9.18 -0.74 -1.60
C ASN A 32 -8.79 -2.09 -2.20
N ARG A 33 -9.75 -3.02 -2.29
CA ARG A 33 -9.49 -4.41 -2.72
C ARG A 33 -8.96 -4.52 -4.15
N PRO A 34 -9.51 -3.81 -5.16
CA PRO A 34 -8.97 -3.85 -6.52
C PRO A 34 -7.51 -3.38 -6.58
N LEU A 35 -7.19 -2.24 -5.95
CA LEU A 35 -5.83 -1.71 -5.95
C LEU A 35 -4.86 -2.63 -5.21
N ALA A 36 -5.26 -3.14 -4.03
CA ALA A 36 -4.40 -4.01 -3.23
C ALA A 36 -4.03 -5.29 -4.00
N ARG A 37 -4.99 -5.91 -4.70
CA ARG A 37 -4.73 -7.09 -5.54
C ARG A 37 -3.81 -6.75 -6.72
N ALA A 38 -4.12 -5.69 -7.46
CA ALA A 38 -3.33 -5.28 -8.61
C ALA A 38 -1.87 -4.93 -8.23
N MET A 39 -1.68 -4.22 -7.10
CA MET A 39 -0.35 -3.91 -6.56
C MET A 39 0.38 -5.16 -6.08
N TYR A 40 -0.33 -6.09 -5.42
CA TYR A 40 0.27 -7.34 -4.96
C TYR A 40 0.81 -8.19 -6.11
N ASP A 41 0.06 -8.26 -7.21
CA ASP A 41 0.39 -9.06 -8.39
C ASP A 41 1.51 -8.43 -9.26
N LYS A 42 1.61 -7.10 -9.29
CA LYS A 42 2.49 -6.38 -10.24
C LYS A 42 3.72 -5.71 -9.63
N VAL A 43 3.78 -5.54 -8.31
CA VAL A 43 4.82 -4.72 -7.66
C VAL A 43 5.53 -5.51 -6.57
N GLU A 44 6.86 -5.49 -6.58
CA GLU A 44 7.68 -6.16 -5.57
C GLU A 44 8.08 -5.22 -4.43
N ILE A 45 8.46 -5.81 -3.30
CA ILE A 45 9.03 -5.04 -2.19
C ILE A 45 10.35 -4.43 -2.68
N GLY A 46 10.49 -3.12 -2.51
CA GLY A 46 11.65 -2.38 -3.00
C GLY A 46 11.36 -1.60 -4.28
N ASP A 47 10.28 -1.90 -4.99
CA ASP A 47 9.91 -1.17 -6.19
C ASP A 47 9.21 0.15 -5.85
N PHE A 48 9.34 1.10 -6.77
CA PHE A 48 8.47 2.27 -6.79
C PHE A 48 7.09 1.90 -7.35
N VAL A 49 6.05 2.61 -6.88
CA VAL A 49 4.71 2.48 -7.45
C VAL A 49 4.78 2.75 -8.97
N PRO A 50 4.20 1.88 -9.81
CA PRO A 50 4.07 2.13 -11.25
C PRO A 50 3.13 3.31 -11.58
N GLU A 51 3.38 3.99 -12.71
CA GLU A 51 2.58 5.15 -13.14
C GLU A 51 1.07 4.84 -13.26
N GLU A 52 0.71 3.63 -13.69
CA GLU A 52 -0.68 3.18 -13.81
C GLU A 52 -1.46 3.24 -12.48
N PHE A 53 -0.75 3.23 -11.34
CA PHE A 53 -1.34 3.29 -10.01
C PHE A 53 -1.24 4.67 -9.34
N PHE A 54 -0.56 5.65 -9.97
CA PHE A 54 -0.32 6.96 -9.35
C PHE A 54 -1.58 7.67 -8.91
N LYS A 55 -2.62 7.68 -9.75
CA LYS A 55 -3.88 8.34 -9.39
C LYS A 55 -4.50 7.74 -8.13
N ALA A 56 -4.63 6.41 -8.09
CA ALA A 56 -5.25 5.72 -6.97
C ALA A 56 -4.42 5.84 -5.68
N VAL A 57 -3.10 5.80 -5.78
CA VAL A 57 -2.19 6.00 -4.64
C VAL A 57 -2.21 7.46 -4.17
N ALA A 58 -2.24 8.44 -5.07
CA ALA A 58 -2.34 9.85 -4.72
C ALA A 58 -3.65 10.17 -3.99
N GLU A 59 -4.77 9.58 -4.42
CA GLU A 59 -6.05 9.69 -3.70
C GLU A 59 -5.94 9.14 -2.26
N ILE A 60 -5.25 8.01 -2.05
CA ILE A 60 -4.99 7.46 -0.71
C ILE A 60 -4.13 8.40 0.14
N LEU A 61 -3.06 8.95 -0.43
CA LEU A 61 -2.17 9.87 0.28
C LEU A 61 -2.84 11.22 0.58
N ALA A 62 -3.79 11.66 -0.25
CA ALA A 62 -4.56 12.87 -0.01
C ALA A 62 -5.47 12.76 1.22
N TYR A 63 -5.88 11.55 1.64
CA TYR A 63 -6.58 11.37 2.93
C TYR A 63 -5.70 11.67 4.15
N GLN A 64 -4.37 11.79 3.97
CA GLN A 64 -3.42 12.12 5.05
C GLN A 64 -3.01 13.60 5.06
N LEU A 65 -3.43 14.38 4.05
CA LEU A 65 -3.11 15.80 3.91
C LEU A 65 -4.17 16.70 4.54
#